data_AF-A0A7M7IS62-F1
#
_entry.id   AF-A0A7M7IS62-F1
#
_cell.length_a   1.000
_cell.length_b   1.000
_cell.length_c   1.000
_cell.angle_alpha   90.00
_cell.angle_beta   90.00
_cell.angle_gamma   90.00
#
_symmetry.space_group_name_H-M   'P 1'
#
loop_
_entity.id
_entity.type
_entity.pdbx_description
1 polymer ?
#
loop_
_entity_poly.entity_id
_entity_poly.type
_entity_poly.pdbx_seq_one_letter_code
_entity_poly.pdbx_strand_id
1 'polypeptide(L)'
;MGIEKKQSIQLEEICSKNRASESKGADFETAVTTCGYGKFHYLLFLAVIPASWASVLDSSNMSMILPSAECDLQLSLFHKGILNGITYAGMVSSALIWGFIADVMGRRRILVYGFFADGICNILCGLSQNFATIVFFKFMSGFIISGPYATIMTYCAEFYCTKDRPRVTLAVGFTCFAGCIVNAALAWIIIPQNWHFEVGDNAFVYNSWRIYITSCGIPILIGALGLTFFPESPKFLMSQGRNEEALEVFKTMYAVNNGVSKDTYPIKLLENELIDQNGKQKEIVEQMGGTVLKPKSLKIVISDGFLQMKPLFMGSYFARLFLVVLVQCGGMLCANTLRLWQPQLFATLNNFQNGTSGGLNFTFCEILDNSTSNLPKPISLDANLTKSVVCTVKPVDNSVYMFTILVSTTTNVCLFLAAALVNLVGNKNLLLICFVLSTCAVLVLNWASHYTFIIVLTSLFVGLMCTTTNLVISVTVNLFPTSLRTMAVSLAMMIGRIGALAGNITFPVLLDSGCFVAIAALAVILIVSAVLTLFIPKHKENVK
;
A
#
# COMPACT_ATOMS: atom_id res chain seq x y z
N MET A 1 57.85 -48.62 1.97
CA MET A 1 56.52 -48.79 2.60
C MET A 1 56.04 -47.59 3.43
N GLY A 2 56.81 -47.02 4.37
CA GLY A 2 56.32 -45.93 5.22
C GLY A 2 56.16 -44.55 4.53
N ILE A 3 56.98 -44.28 3.51
CA ILE A 3 57.00 -42.98 2.81
C ILE A 3 55.91 -42.91 1.73
N GLU A 4 55.72 -43.97 0.94
CA GLU A 4 54.64 -44.07 -0.06
C GLU A 4 53.24 -43.99 0.57
N LYS A 5 53.06 -44.61 1.75
CA LYS A 5 51.78 -44.56 2.49
C LYS A 5 51.48 -43.16 3.05
N LYS A 6 52.51 -42.36 3.32
CA LYS A 6 52.36 -40.98 3.80
C LYS A 6 52.05 -40.01 2.64
N GLN A 7 52.66 -40.25 1.47
CA GLN A 7 52.34 -39.53 0.23
C GLN A 7 50.94 -39.86 -0.29
N SER A 8 50.49 -41.12 -0.22
CA SER A 8 49.13 -41.50 -0.63
C SER A 8 48.05 -40.85 0.24
N ILE A 9 48.26 -40.80 1.56
CA ILE A 9 47.35 -40.13 2.50
C ILE A 9 47.32 -38.61 2.25
N GLN A 10 48.47 -37.97 2.01
CA GLN A 10 48.50 -36.54 1.66
C GLN A 10 47.84 -36.25 0.30
N LEU A 11 47.99 -37.13 -0.70
CA LEU A 11 47.32 -37.01 -1.99
C LEU A 11 45.80 -37.20 -1.86
N GLU A 12 45.33 -38.13 -1.02
CA GLU A 12 43.90 -38.29 -0.70
C GLU A 12 43.34 -37.08 0.05
N GLU A 13 44.09 -36.48 0.99
CA GLU A 13 43.70 -35.27 1.73
C GLU A 13 43.66 -34.01 0.84
N ILE A 14 44.56 -33.92 -0.14
CA ILE A 14 44.58 -32.85 -1.14
C ILE A 14 43.45 -33.04 -2.15
N CYS A 15 43.17 -34.27 -2.60
CA CYS A 15 42.01 -34.59 -3.44
C CYS A 15 40.68 -34.38 -2.71
N SER A 16 40.59 -34.67 -1.41
CA SER A 16 39.38 -34.42 -0.62
C SER A 16 39.17 -32.93 -0.36
N LYS A 17 40.24 -32.15 -0.14
CA LYS A 17 40.17 -30.68 -0.06
C LYS A 17 39.82 -30.04 -1.40
N ASN A 18 40.36 -30.55 -2.51
CA ASN A 18 40.02 -30.06 -3.85
C ASN A 18 38.59 -30.43 -4.27
N ARG A 19 38.09 -31.63 -3.92
CA ARG A 19 36.67 -31.98 -4.07
C ARG A 19 35.75 -31.13 -3.20
N ALA A 20 36.18 -30.79 -1.99
CA ALA A 20 35.43 -29.88 -1.12
C ALA A 20 35.43 -28.43 -1.64
N SER A 21 36.48 -27.98 -2.34
CA SER A 21 36.50 -26.66 -2.99
C SER A 21 35.75 -26.61 -4.33
N GLU A 22 35.70 -27.71 -5.09
CA GLU A 22 34.86 -27.85 -6.30
C GLU A 22 33.36 -28.03 -5.97
N SER A 23 33.03 -28.35 -4.72
CA SER A 23 31.68 -28.62 -4.23
C SER A 23 30.93 -27.38 -3.72
N LYS A 24 31.54 -26.19 -3.71
CA LYS A 24 30.86 -24.98 -3.20
C LYS A 24 29.96 -24.41 -4.28
N GLY A 25 28.66 -24.73 -4.21
CA GLY A 25 27.64 -24.18 -5.11
C GLY A 25 27.62 -22.64 -5.07
N ALA A 26 27.19 -22.02 -6.17
CA ALA A 26 27.11 -20.56 -6.26
C ALA A 26 26.00 -20.02 -5.35
N ASP A 27 26.30 -18.95 -4.62
CA ASP A 27 25.31 -18.23 -3.82
C ASP A 27 24.33 -17.45 -4.72
N PHE A 28 23.25 -16.94 -4.11
CA PHE A 28 22.23 -16.19 -4.83
C PHE A 28 22.80 -14.98 -5.59
N GLU A 29 23.70 -14.21 -4.97
CA GLU A 29 24.22 -12.98 -5.57
C GLU A 29 25.13 -13.27 -6.77
N THR A 30 25.95 -14.32 -6.69
CA THR A 30 26.77 -14.78 -7.84
C THR A 30 25.87 -15.27 -8.98
N ALA A 31 24.84 -16.06 -8.67
CA ALA A 31 23.91 -16.58 -9.66
C ALA A 31 23.13 -15.46 -10.38
N VAL A 32 22.49 -14.57 -9.64
CA VAL A 32 21.69 -13.49 -10.23
C VAL A 32 22.56 -12.48 -11.00
N THR A 33 23.78 -12.19 -10.53
CA THR A 33 24.70 -11.28 -11.23
C THR A 33 25.13 -11.86 -12.57
N THR A 34 25.32 -13.19 -12.64
CA THR A 34 25.69 -13.89 -13.87
C THR A 34 24.59 -13.85 -14.93
N CYS A 35 23.32 -13.75 -14.53
CA CYS A 35 22.19 -13.58 -15.46
C CYS A 35 22.26 -12.26 -16.26
N GLY A 36 23.03 -11.27 -15.79
CA GLY A 36 23.08 -9.92 -16.36
C GLY A 36 21.76 -9.16 -16.22
N TYR A 37 21.76 -7.90 -16.64
CA TYR A 37 20.56 -7.05 -16.68
C TYR A 37 20.09 -6.89 -18.12
N GLY A 38 18.79 -7.02 -18.40
CA GLY A 38 18.30 -7.04 -19.78
C GLY A 38 16.79 -7.20 -19.94
N LYS A 39 16.37 -7.79 -21.06
CA LYS A 39 14.96 -7.91 -21.49
C LYS A 39 14.04 -8.50 -20.43
N PHE A 40 14.49 -9.50 -19.66
CA PHE A 40 13.68 -10.12 -18.62
C PHE A 40 13.24 -9.11 -17.56
N HIS A 41 14.18 -8.25 -17.13
CA HIS A 41 13.96 -7.24 -16.11
C HIS A 41 12.99 -6.15 -16.58
N TYR A 42 13.12 -5.69 -17.83
CA TYR A 42 12.20 -4.71 -18.42
C TYR A 42 10.78 -5.27 -18.57
N LEU A 43 10.63 -6.51 -19.04
CA LEU A 43 9.33 -7.15 -19.16
C LEU A 43 8.69 -7.40 -17.78
N LEU A 44 9.47 -7.81 -16.79
CA LEU A 44 9.00 -7.99 -15.41
C LEU A 44 8.50 -6.67 -14.85
N PHE A 45 9.27 -5.60 -15.01
CA PHE A 45 8.88 -4.27 -14.55
C PHE A 45 7.59 -3.80 -15.24
N LEU A 46 7.46 -4.00 -16.56
CA LEU A 46 6.25 -3.66 -17.31
C LEU A 46 5.01 -4.42 -16.80
N ALA A 47 5.13 -5.70 -16.46
CA ALA A 47 4.05 -6.49 -15.89
C ALA A 47 3.64 -6.02 -14.48
N VAL A 48 4.60 -5.51 -13.71
CA VAL A 48 4.41 -5.05 -12.33
C VAL A 48 3.73 -3.68 -12.25
N ILE A 49 3.95 -2.79 -13.21
CA ILE A 49 3.37 -1.43 -13.22
C ILE A 49 1.86 -1.43 -12.92
N PRO A 50 1.00 -2.10 -13.71
CA PRO A 50 -0.45 -2.04 -13.49
C PRO A 50 -0.88 -2.77 -12.21
N ALA A 51 -0.18 -3.84 -11.81
CA ALA A 51 -0.41 -4.51 -10.52
C ALA A 51 -0.06 -3.62 -9.31
N SER A 52 0.95 -2.76 -9.44
CA SER A 52 1.41 -1.86 -8.37
C SER A 52 0.38 -0.78 -8.01
N TRP A 53 -0.55 -0.46 -8.91
CA TRP A 53 -1.61 0.53 -8.69
C TRP A 53 -2.77 0.01 -7.83
N ALA A 54 -2.94 -1.32 -7.72
CA ALA A 54 -4.08 -1.95 -7.07
C ALA A 54 -4.36 -1.40 -5.67
N SER A 55 -3.33 -1.36 -4.80
CA SER A 55 -3.46 -0.85 -3.42
C SER A 55 -3.98 0.59 -3.33
N VAL A 56 -3.62 1.44 -4.29
CA VAL A 56 -4.05 2.84 -4.33
C VAL A 56 -5.47 2.94 -4.89
N LEU A 57 -5.78 2.20 -5.95
CA LEU A 57 -7.11 2.11 -6.54
C LEU A 57 -8.12 1.66 -5.47
N ASP A 58 -7.85 0.57 -4.74
CA ASP A 58 -8.80 0.04 -3.75
C ASP A 58 -9.01 0.96 -2.55
N SER A 59 -7.94 1.63 -2.11
CA SER A 59 -8.02 2.54 -0.97
C SER A 59 -8.67 3.89 -1.31
N SER A 60 -8.78 4.23 -2.61
CA SER A 60 -9.16 5.59 -3.03
C SER A 60 -10.33 5.66 -4.02
N ASN A 61 -10.71 4.58 -4.70
CA ASN A 61 -11.78 4.65 -5.70
C ASN A 61 -13.17 4.97 -5.11
N MET A 62 -13.45 4.55 -3.87
CA MET A 62 -14.69 4.93 -3.18
C MET A 62 -14.82 6.43 -2.98
N SER A 63 -13.72 7.15 -2.71
CA SER A 63 -13.75 8.60 -2.55
C SER A 63 -14.20 9.35 -3.81
N MET A 64 -13.92 8.81 -4.99
CA MET A 64 -14.24 9.45 -6.26
C MET A 64 -15.72 9.37 -6.59
N ILE A 65 -16.42 8.33 -6.13
CA ILE A 65 -17.83 8.10 -6.47
C ILE A 65 -18.80 8.73 -5.46
N LEU A 66 -18.35 9.18 -4.29
CA LEU A 66 -19.24 9.68 -3.24
C LEU A 66 -20.22 10.76 -3.75
N PRO A 67 -19.81 11.74 -4.57
CA PRO A 67 -20.73 12.79 -5.02
C PRO A 67 -21.76 12.28 -6.03
N SER A 68 -21.38 11.33 -6.89
CA SER A 68 -22.24 10.81 -7.96
C SER A 68 -23.16 9.68 -7.48
N ALA A 69 -22.72 8.89 -6.50
CA ALA A 69 -23.49 7.78 -5.93
C ALA A 69 -24.42 8.21 -4.76
N GLU A 70 -24.37 9.48 -4.35
CA GLU A 70 -25.08 10.00 -3.17
C GLU A 70 -26.59 9.76 -3.22
N CYS A 71 -27.25 10.16 -4.31
CA CYS A 71 -28.69 9.98 -4.45
C CYS A 71 -29.08 8.53 -4.77
N ASP A 72 -28.31 7.85 -5.63
CA ASP A 72 -28.57 6.47 -6.05
C ASP A 72 -28.61 5.49 -4.87
N LEU A 73 -27.72 5.68 -3.90
CA LEU A 73 -27.58 4.82 -2.72
C LEU A 73 -28.15 5.45 -1.44
N GLN A 74 -28.75 6.64 -1.52
CA GLN A 74 -29.25 7.40 -0.37
C GLN A 74 -28.20 7.52 0.75
N LEU A 75 -27.00 7.99 0.38
CA LEU A 75 -25.86 8.00 1.29
C LEU A 75 -25.98 9.12 2.34
N SER A 76 -26.03 8.74 3.62
CA SER A 76 -25.79 9.66 4.73
C SER A 76 -24.29 9.99 4.84
N LEU A 77 -23.93 11.04 5.59
CA LEU A 77 -22.52 11.34 5.89
C LEU A 77 -21.80 10.14 6.52
N PHE A 78 -22.49 9.40 7.39
CA PHE A 78 -21.94 8.22 8.02
C PHE A 78 -21.72 7.08 7.01
N HIS A 79 -22.65 6.86 6.06
CA HIS A 79 -22.47 5.88 4.98
C HIS A 79 -21.24 6.21 4.12
N LYS A 80 -21.03 7.49 3.78
CA LYS A 80 -19.83 7.95 3.07
C LYS A 80 -18.54 7.65 3.84
N GLY A 81 -18.55 7.87 5.16
CA GLY A 81 -17.44 7.52 6.05
C GLY A 81 -17.12 6.02 6.07
N ILE A 82 -18.16 5.17 6.14
CA ILE A 82 -18.00 3.71 6.05
C ILE A 82 -17.36 3.32 4.71
N LEU A 83 -17.82 3.86 3.58
CA LEU A 83 -17.27 3.51 2.26
C LEU A 83 -15.79 3.87 2.12
N ASN A 84 -15.37 5.02 2.67
CA ASN A 84 -13.95 5.39 2.69
C ASN A 84 -13.12 4.55 3.68
N GLY A 85 -13.72 4.11 4.79
CA GLY A 85 -13.04 3.34 5.83
C GLY A 85 -12.95 1.83 5.57
N ILE A 86 -13.94 1.23 4.90
CA ILE A 86 -14.13 -0.23 4.89
C ILE A 86 -12.96 -1.00 4.25
N THR A 87 -12.31 -0.44 3.23
CA THR A 87 -11.12 -1.04 2.63
C THR A 87 -10.00 -1.18 3.67
N TYR A 88 -9.80 -0.18 4.53
CA TYR A 88 -8.81 -0.24 5.62
C TYR A 88 -9.20 -1.26 6.69
N ALA A 89 -10.50 -1.42 6.99
CA ALA A 89 -10.97 -2.48 7.88
C ALA A 89 -10.59 -3.88 7.34
N GLY A 90 -10.80 -4.11 6.05
CA GLY A 90 -10.33 -5.31 5.35
C GLY A 90 -8.82 -5.51 5.50
N MET A 91 -8.04 -4.46 5.19
CA MET A 91 -6.58 -4.49 5.26
C MET A 91 -6.01 -4.77 6.66
N VAL A 92 -6.66 -4.25 7.71
CA VAL A 92 -6.24 -4.48 9.11
C VAL A 92 -6.58 -5.91 9.51
N SER A 93 -7.77 -6.40 9.15
CA SER A 93 -8.22 -7.75 9.53
C SER A 93 -7.38 -8.88 8.95
N SER A 94 -6.73 -8.66 7.79
CA SER A 94 -5.96 -9.68 7.09
C SER A 94 -4.44 -9.64 7.32
N ALA A 95 -3.93 -8.64 8.06
CA ALA A 95 -2.49 -8.38 8.18
C ALA A 95 -1.68 -9.59 8.70
N LEU A 96 -2.18 -10.27 9.73
CA LEU A 96 -1.51 -11.45 10.30
C LEU A 96 -1.61 -12.69 9.39
N ILE A 97 -2.74 -12.83 8.69
CA ILE A 97 -3.02 -13.97 7.81
C ILE A 97 -2.04 -13.96 6.64
N TRP A 98 -1.83 -12.79 6.03
CA TRP A 98 -0.93 -12.66 4.89
C TRP A 98 0.54 -12.86 5.24
N GLY A 99 0.97 -12.50 6.46
CA GLY A 99 2.32 -12.82 6.94
C GLY A 99 2.61 -14.32 6.89
N PHE A 100 1.66 -15.13 7.34
CA PHE A 100 1.78 -16.60 7.30
C PHE A 100 1.75 -17.16 5.87
N ILE A 101 0.81 -16.69 5.05
CA ILE A 101 0.66 -17.19 3.67
C ILE A 101 1.91 -16.86 2.84
N ALA A 102 2.52 -15.69 3.05
CA ALA A 102 3.76 -15.24 2.39
C ALA A 102 4.95 -16.17 2.57
N ASP A 103 5.05 -16.80 3.74
CA ASP A 103 6.18 -17.68 4.07
C ASP A 103 6.04 -19.07 3.43
N VAL A 104 4.82 -19.51 3.13
CA VAL A 104 4.55 -20.90 2.69
C VAL A 104 4.20 -21.00 1.21
N MET A 105 3.40 -20.08 0.68
CA MET A 105 2.77 -20.27 -0.65
C MET A 105 3.68 -19.88 -1.82
N GLY A 106 4.75 -19.13 -1.56
CA GLY A 106 5.60 -18.52 -2.59
C GLY A 106 5.07 -17.18 -3.09
N ARG A 107 5.96 -16.37 -3.66
CA ARG A 107 5.68 -14.95 -3.95
C ARG A 107 4.79 -14.81 -5.17
N ARG A 108 5.09 -15.53 -6.25
CA ARG A 108 4.31 -15.48 -7.50
C ARG A 108 2.86 -15.88 -7.29
N ARG A 109 2.62 -16.98 -6.54
CA ARG A 109 1.25 -17.49 -6.34
C ARG A 109 0.38 -16.49 -5.58
N ILE A 110 0.93 -15.83 -4.55
CA ILE A 110 0.22 -14.78 -3.80
C ILE A 110 -0.15 -13.62 -4.70
N LEU A 111 0.80 -13.15 -5.52
CA LEU A 111 0.56 -12.04 -6.43
C LEU A 111 -0.50 -12.39 -7.47
N VAL A 112 -0.36 -13.51 -8.16
CA VAL A 112 -1.29 -13.93 -9.23
C VAL A 112 -2.69 -14.14 -8.66
N TYR A 113 -2.87 -15.04 -7.69
CA TYR A 113 -4.20 -15.36 -7.18
C TYR A 113 -4.81 -14.18 -6.42
N GLY A 114 -4.01 -13.42 -5.67
CA GLY A 114 -4.48 -12.26 -4.93
C GLY A 114 -4.95 -11.14 -5.85
N PHE A 115 -4.18 -10.75 -6.87
CA PHE A 115 -4.62 -9.71 -7.81
C PHE A 115 -5.77 -10.15 -8.70
N PHE A 116 -5.86 -11.43 -9.09
CA PHE A 116 -7.05 -11.93 -9.79
C PHE A 116 -8.31 -11.82 -8.91
N ALA A 117 -8.23 -12.29 -7.66
CA ALA A 117 -9.35 -12.23 -6.73
C ALA A 117 -9.77 -10.78 -6.42
N ASP A 118 -8.81 -9.88 -6.25
CA ASP A 118 -9.05 -8.46 -6.00
C ASP A 118 -9.65 -7.72 -7.20
N GLY A 119 -9.12 -7.97 -8.41
CA GLY A 119 -9.69 -7.43 -9.64
C GLY A 119 -11.13 -7.89 -9.88
N ILE A 120 -11.44 -9.17 -9.59
CA ILE A 120 -12.81 -9.70 -9.62
C ILE A 120 -13.69 -9.01 -8.57
N CYS A 121 -13.20 -8.80 -7.34
CA CYS A 121 -13.95 -8.08 -6.31
C CYS A 121 -14.29 -6.64 -6.75
N ASN A 122 -13.37 -5.94 -7.43
CA ASN A 122 -13.64 -4.61 -7.97
C ASN A 122 -14.72 -4.65 -9.08
N ILE A 123 -14.68 -5.62 -9.98
CA ILE A 123 -15.73 -5.79 -11.01
C ILE A 123 -17.09 -6.06 -10.34
N LEU A 124 -17.16 -7.01 -9.41
CA LEU A 124 -18.39 -7.33 -8.68
C LEU A 124 -18.90 -6.15 -7.84
N CYS A 125 -18.00 -5.33 -7.30
CA CYS A 125 -18.34 -4.09 -6.63
C CYS A 125 -19.00 -3.08 -7.58
N GLY A 126 -18.51 -2.94 -8.81
CA GLY A 126 -19.14 -2.08 -9.82
C GLY A 126 -20.54 -2.57 -10.23
N LEU A 127 -20.75 -3.88 -10.25
CA LEU A 127 -22.04 -4.51 -10.60
C LEU A 127 -23.07 -4.55 -9.45
N SER A 128 -22.64 -4.28 -8.22
CA SER A 128 -23.51 -4.25 -7.03
C SER A 128 -24.70 -3.31 -7.22
N GLN A 129 -25.83 -3.50 -6.52
CA GLN A 129 -27.00 -2.60 -6.67
C GLN A 129 -27.37 -1.87 -5.38
N ASN A 130 -26.78 -2.24 -4.24
CA ASN A 130 -27.08 -1.65 -2.95
C ASN A 130 -25.80 -1.43 -2.13
N PHE A 131 -25.94 -0.61 -1.09
CA PHE A 131 -24.85 -0.23 -0.19
C PHE A 131 -24.15 -1.43 0.48
N ALA A 132 -24.91 -2.40 0.98
CA ALA A 132 -24.36 -3.54 1.71
C ALA A 132 -23.46 -4.42 0.82
N THR A 133 -23.85 -4.64 -0.42
CA THR A 133 -23.05 -5.41 -1.39
C THR A 133 -21.75 -4.69 -1.75
N ILE A 134 -21.76 -3.35 -1.89
CA ILE A 134 -20.55 -2.54 -2.09
C ILE A 134 -19.61 -2.70 -0.90
N VAL A 135 -20.13 -2.52 0.32
CA VAL A 135 -19.36 -2.65 1.56
C VAL A 135 -18.71 -4.03 1.66
N PHE A 136 -19.45 -5.11 1.34
CA PHE A 136 -18.92 -6.46 1.34
C PHE A 136 -17.76 -6.65 0.36
N PHE A 137 -17.93 -6.31 -0.93
CA PHE A 137 -16.86 -6.48 -1.92
C PHE A 137 -15.66 -5.57 -1.66
N LYS A 138 -15.88 -4.37 -1.11
CA LYS A 138 -14.78 -3.46 -0.73
C LYS A 138 -14.02 -3.93 0.49
N PHE A 139 -14.71 -4.48 1.48
CA PHE A 139 -14.07 -5.16 2.60
C PHE A 139 -13.19 -6.31 2.09
N MET A 140 -13.73 -7.15 1.19
CA MET A 140 -13.01 -8.29 0.61
C MET A 140 -11.79 -7.86 -0.21
N SER A 141 -11.92 -6.82 -1.05
CA SER A 141 -10.79 -6.23 -1.79
C SER A 141 -9.69 -5.76 -0.82
N GLY A 142 -10.05 -5.00 0.23
CA GLY A 142 -9.11 -4.59 1.28
C GLY A 142 -8.46 -5.76 2.01
N PHE A 143 -9.22 -6.82 2.29
CA PHE A 143 -8.72 -8.05 2.90
C PHE A 143 -7.67 -8.71 1.98
N ILE A 144 -7.96 -8.83 0.69
CA ILE A 144 -7.12 -9.53 -0.29
C ILE A 144 -5.85 -8.74 -0.60
N ILE A 145 -5.97 -7.44 -0.90
CA ILE A 145 -4.88 -6.62 -1.45
C ILE A 145 -3.65 -6.51 -0.55
N SER A 146 -3.81 -6.69 0.76
CA SER A 146 -2.71 -6.60 1.74
C SER A 146 -1.58 -7.58 1.47
N GLY A 147 -1.87 -8.81 1.03
CA GLY A 147 -0.86 -9.82 0.72
C GLY A 147 -0.05 -9.49 -0.54
N PRO A 148 -0.71 -9.34 -1.70
CA PRO A 148 -0.05 -8.97 -2.95
C PRO A 148 0.74 -7.66 -2.82
N TYR A 149 0.20 -6.65 -2.16
CA TYR A 149 0.88 -5.38 -1.93
C TYR A 149 2.19 -5.54 -1.13
N ALA A 150 2.18 -6.33 -0.05
CA ALA A 150 3.40 -6.58 0.72
C ALA A 150 4.44 -7.39 -0.08
N THR A 151 3.97 -8.24 -1.00
CA THR A 151 4.80 -9.21 -1.72
C THR A 151 5.42 -8.64 -3.00
N ILE A 152 4.79 -7.66 -3.65
CA ILE A 152 5.20 -7.19 -4.98
C ILE A 152 6.60 -6.57 -4.97
N MET A 153 6.90 -5.78 -3.93
CA MET A 153 8.21 -5.14 -3.76
C MET A 153 9.31 -6.19 -3.57
N THR A 154 9.06 -7.17 -2.71
CA THR A 154 10.01 -8.27 -2.45
C THR A 154 10.20 -9.15 -3.67
N TYR A 155 9.11 -9.48 -4.38
CA TYR A 155 9.17 -10.29 -5.58
C TYR A 155 10.06 -9.64 -6.63
N CYS A 156 9.85 -8.35 -6.93
CA CYS A 156 10.71 -7.61 -7.85
C CYS A 156 12.16 -7.61 -7.38
N ALA A 157 12.44 -7.28 -6.12
CA ALA A 157 13.79 -7.18 -5.57
C ALA A 157 14.58 -8.51 -5.60
N GLU A 158 13.88 -9.66 -5.62
CA GLU A 158 14.47 -11.00 -5.64
C GLU A 158 14.93 -11.47 -7.04
N PHE A 159 14.73 -10.65 -8.08
CA PHE A 159 15.32 -10.88 -9.41
C PHE A 159 16.55 -10.02 -9.70
N TYR A 160 16.92 -9.11 -8.80
CA TYR A 160 18.02 -8.17 -9.01
C TYR A 160 19.16 -8.44 -8.03
N CYS A 161 20.38 -8.22 -8.51
CA CYS A 161 21.57 -8.20 -7.66
C CYS A 161 21.56 -7.01 -6.70
N THR A 162 22.40 -7.08 -5.68
CA THR A 162 22.49 -6.03 -4.64
C THR A 162 22.76 -4.63 -5.19
N LYS A 163 23.46 -4.50 -6.33
CA LYS A 163 23.76 -3.21 -6.96
C LYS A 163 22.52 -2.51 -7.51
N ASP A 164 21.60 -3.24 -8.13
CA ASP A 164 20.43 -2.68 -8.82
C ASP A 164 19.14 -2.75 -7.98
N ARG A 165 19.13 -3.58 -6.93
CA ARG A 165 17.99 -3.77 -6.02
C ARG A 165 17.41 -2.45 -5.46
N PRO A 166 18.20 -1.45 -5.00
CA PRO A 166 17.64 -0.19 -4.52
C PRO A 166 16.92 0.60 -5.64
N ARG A 167 17.46 0.58 -6.86
CA ARG A 167 16.89 1.31 -8.01
C ARG A 167 15.54 0.76 -8.41
N VAL A 168 15.41 -0.57 -8.53
CA VAL A 168 14.12 -1.19 -8.85
C VAL A 168 13.11 -1.01 -7.72
N THR A 169 13.55 -1.09 -6.46
CA THR A 169 12.67 -0.87 -5.30
C THR A 169 12.09 0.56 -5.34
N LEU A 170 12.92 1.55 -5.63
CA LEU A 170 12.48 2.94 -5.81
C LEU A 170 11.54 3.09 -7.02
N ALA A 171 11.85 2.45 -8.14
CA ALA A 171 11.03 2.51 -9.35
C ALA A 171 9.63 1.91 -9.13
N VAL A 172 9.51 0.75 -8.48
CA VAL A 172 8.22 0.14 -8.15
C VAL A 172 7.47 1.01 -7.11
N GLY A 173 8.18 1.59 -6.15
CA GLY A 173 7.58 2.56 -5.22
C GLY A 173 6.96 3.75 -5.95
N PHE A 174 7.64 4.31 -6.95
CA PHE A 174 7.13 5.40 -7.78
C PHE A 174 5.88 4.99 -8.57
N THR A 175 5.89 3.79 -9.16
CA THR A 175 4.72 3.30 -9.91
C THR A 175 3.51 3.12 -8.99
N CYS A 176 3.69 2.63 -7.76
CA CYS A 176 2.61 2.58 -6.77
C CYS A 176 1.95 3.95 -6.56
N PHE A 177 2.73 5.01 -6.33
CA PHE A 177 2.20 6.37 -6.09
C PHE A 177 1.61 7.03 -7.35
N ALA A 178 2.10 6.68 -8.54
CA ALA A 178 1.46 7.07 -9.80
C ALA A 178 0.01 6.53 -9.90
N GLY A 179 -0.32 5.46 -9.14
CA GLY A 179 -1.68 4.96 -8.98
C GLY A 179 -2.68 6.03 -8.50
N CYS A 180 -2.26 7.05 -7.75
CA CYS A 180 -3.14 8.16 -7.35
C CYS A 180 -3.59 9.00 -8.56
N ILE A 181 -2.67 9.20 -9.52
CA ILE A 181 -2.94 9.93 -10.76
C ILE A 181 -3.82 9.07 -11.66
N VAL A 182 -3.51 7.77 -11.80
CA VAL A 182 -4.34 6.83 -12.58
C VAL A 182 -5.76 6.76 -12.03
N ASN A 183 -5.93 6.68 -10.71
CA ASN A 183 -7.23 6.67 -10.05
C ASN A 183 -8.07 7.91 -10.39
N ALA A 184 -7.46 9.10 -10.27
CA ALA A 184 -8.12 10.37 -10.57
C ALA A 184 -8.38 10.55 -12.07
N ALA A 185 -7.47 10.09 -12.94
CA ALA A 185 -7.63 10.14 -14.39
C ALA A 185 -8.76 9.22 -14.88
N LEU A 186 -8.87 8.00 -14.34
CA LEU A 186 -10.00 7.11 -14.63
C LEU A 186 -11.32 7.75 -14.18
N ALA A 187 -11.35 8.37 -13.01
CA ALA A 187 -12.54 9.08 -12.51
C ALA A 187 -12.93 10.24 -13.43
N TRP A 188 -11.96 11.06 -13.84
CA TRP A 188 -12.15 12.19 -14.75
C TRP A 188 -12.67 11.77 -16.13
N ILE A 189 -12.17 10.68 -16.69
CA ILE A 189 -12.58 10.19 -18.02
C ILE A 189 -14.00 9.61 -17.98
N ILE A 190 -14.33 8.87 -16.91
CA ILE A 190 -15.51 8.00 -16.88
C ILE A 190 -16.71 8.64 -16.15
N ILE A 191 -16.52 9.16 -14.93
CA ILE A 191 -17.66 9.54 -14.07
C ILE A 191 -18.50 10.68 -14.67
N PRO A 192 -17.93 11.73 -15.27
CA PRO A 192 -18.71 12.82 -15.85
C PRO A 192 -19.49 12.46 -17.13
N GLN A 193 -19.30 11.26 -17.69
CA GLN A 193 -20.07 10.83 -18.85
C GLN A 193 -21.53 10.56 -18.45
N ASN A 194 -22.46 10.71 -19.39
CA ASN A 194 -23.88 10.42 -19.16
C ASN A 194 -24.24 8.96 -19.49
N TRP A 195 -23.38 8.01 -19.15
CA TRP A 195 -23.65 6.59 -19.39
C TRP A 195 -24.64 6.05 -18.38
N HIS A 196 -25.74 5.52 -18.88
CA HIS A 196 -26.83 4.99 -18.08
C HIS A 196 -27.46 3.79 -18.80
N PHE A 197 -27.32 2.61 -18.21
CA PHE A 197 -27.90 1.37 -18.73
C PHE A 197 -28.78 0.76 -17.65
N GLU A 198 -30.05 0.51 -17.99
CA GLU A 198 -31.03 -0.08 -17.08
C GLU A 198 -31.62 -1.35 -17.70
N VAL A 199 -31.80 -2.39 -16.89
CA VAL A 199 -32.41 -3.65 -17.32
C VAL A 199 -33.51 -4.04 -16.33
N GLY A 200 -34.71 -4.30 -16.84
CA GLY A 200 -35.86 -4.81 -16.08
C GLY A 200 -36.42 -3.83 -15.06
N ASP A 201 -36.94 -2.68 -15.49
CA ASP A 201 -37.63 -1.68 -14.66
C ASP A 201 -36.90 -1.35 -13.34
N ASN A 202 -35.65 -0.86 -13.45
CA ASN A 202 -34.74 -0.53 -12.33
C ASN A 202 -34.24 -1.73 -11.48
N ALA A 203 -34.46 -2.98 -11.91
CA ALA A 203 -33.87 -4.13 -11.23
C ALA A 203 -32.33 -4.15 -11.30
N PHE A 204 -31.75 -3.67 -12.39
CA PHE A 204 -30.31 -3.54 -12.55
C PHE A 204 -29.96 -2.20 -13.22
N VAL A 205 -29.24 -1.35 -12.50
CA VAL A 205 -28.77 -0.04 -12.97
C VAL A 205 -27.25 -0.07 -13.09
N TYR A 206 -26.74 0.32 -14.25
CA TYR A 206 -25.31 0.39 -14.54
C TYR A 206 -24.97 1.74 -15.15
N ASN A 207 -24.49 2.64 -14.31
CA ASN A 207 -24.18 4.03 -14.65
C ASN A 207 -22.69 4.35 -14.56
N SER A 208 -22.30 5.57 -14.92
CA SER A 208 -20.90 5.99 -15.04
C SER A 208 -20.03 5.71 -13.81
N TRP A 209 -20.53 5.92 -12.59
CA TRP A 209 -19.73 5.66 -11.38
C TRP A 209 -19.51 4.16 -11.13
N ARG A 210 -20.49 3.31 -11.48
CA ARG A 210 -20.36 1.85 -11.46
C ARG A 210 -19.36 1.36 -12.50
N ILE A 211 -19.42 1.91 -13.71
CA ILE A 211 -18.45 1.67 -14.78
C ILE A 211 -17.05 2.05 -14.33
N TYR A 212 -16.89 3.18 -13.63
CA TYR A 212 -15.61 3.60 -13.08
C TYR A 212 -15.05 2.58 -12.08
N ILE A 213 -15.86 2.09 -11.13
CA ILE A 213 -15.41 1.05 -10.17
C ILE A 213 -14.99 -0.22 -10.92
N THR A 214 -15.79 -0.69 -11.87
CA THR A 214 -15.45 -1.85 -12.70
C THR A 214 -14.13 -1.63 -13.44
N SER A 215 -13.92 -0.44 -14.00
CA SER A 215 -12.70 -0.08 -14.73
C SER A 215 -11.46 -0.08 -13.85
N CYS A 216 -11.59 0.23 -12.55
CA CYS A 216 -10.48 0.15 -11.60
C CYS A 216 -9.95 -1.29 -11.43
N GLY A 217 -10.79 -2.31 -11.64
CA GLY A 217 -10.35 -3.71 -11.62
C GLY A 217 -9.52 -4.12 -12.84
N ILE A 218 -9.64 -3.41 -13.98
CA ILE A 218 -9.01 -3.80 -15.25
C ILE A 218 -7.47 -3.74 -15.18
N PRO A 219 -6.83 -2.63 -14.74
CA PRO A 219 -5.37 -2.61 -14.58
C PRO A 219 -4.86 -3.70 -13.64
N ILE A 220 -5.60 -3.99 -12.57
CA ILE A 220 -5.24 -5.03 -11.59
C ILE A 220 -5.21 -6.40 -12.25
N LEU A 221 -6.23 -6.73 -13.06
CA LEU A 221 -6.29 -7.98 -13.83
C LEU A 221 -5.23 -8.08 -14.92
N ILE A 222 -4.93 -6.97 -15.61
CA ILE A 222 -3.84 -6.92 -16.61
C ILE A 222 -2.50 -7.24 -15.92
N GLY A 223 -2.25 -6.64 -14.75
CA GLY A 223 -1.07 -6.93 -13.95
C GLY A 223 -1.01 -8.38 -13.47
N ALA A 224 -2.14 -8.91 -12.98
CA ALA A 224 -2.25 -10.31 -12.57
C ALA A 224 -1.91 -11.27 -13.73
N LEU A 225 -2.49 -11.03 -14.91
CA LEU A 225 -2.21 -11.78 -16.13
C LEU A 225 -0.74 -11.66 -16.55
N GLY A 226 -0.18 -10.45 -16.54
CA GLY A 226 1.23 -10.22 -16.83
C GLY A 226 2.18 -11.03 -15.93
N LEU A 227 1.89 -11.08 -14.63
CA LEU A 227 2.66 -11.84 -13.64
C LEU A 227 2.56 -13.37 -13.82
N THR A 228 1.55 -13.88 -14.55
CA THR A 228 1.49 -15.32 -14.86
C THR A 228 2.62 -15.79 -15.77
N PHE A 229 3.21 -14.90 -16.59
CA PHE A 229 4.30 -15.23 -17.49
C PHE A 229 5.68 -15.27 -16.82
N PHE A 230 5.78 -14.79 -15.58
CA PHE A 230 7.04 -14.76 -14.84
C PHE A 230 7.18 -15.96 -13.90
N PRO A 231 8.42 -16.43 -13.65
CA PRO A 231 8.67 -17.57 -12.77
C PRO A 231 8.49 -17.19 -11.29
N GLU A 232 8.51 -18.21 -10.42
CA GLU A 232 8.63 -17.97 -8.98
C GLU A 232 10.01 -17.36 -8.66
N SER A 233 10.09 -16.62 -7.56
CA SER A 233 11.34 -15.99 -7.12
C SER A 233 12.47 -17.04 -6.96
N PRO A 234 13.64 -16.84 -7.60
CA PRO A 234 14.76 -17.75 -7.43
C PRO A 234 15.28 -17.74 -6.00
N LYS A 235 15.23 -16.58 -5.31
CA LYS A 235 15.60 -16.47 -3.89
C LYS A 235 14.67 -17.26 -2.99
N PHE A 236 13.35 -17.24 -3.27
CA PHE A 236 12.39 -18.08 -2.56
C PHE A 236 12.72 -19.55 -2.72
N LEU A 237 12.91 -19.99 -3.97
CA LEU A 237 13.17 -21.38 -4.29
C LEU A 237 14.43 -21.89 -3.58
N MET A 238 15.52 -21.11 -3.59
CA MET A 238 16.74 -21.43 -2.85
C MET A 238 16.49 -21.54 -1.33
N SER A 239 15.76 -20.60 -0.74
CA SER A 239 15.44 -20.62 0.70
C SER A 239 14.58 -21.83 1.13
N GLN A 240 13.85 -22.43 0.18
CA GLN A 240 13.04 -23.62 0.37
C GLN A 240 13.80 -24.92 0.01
N GLY A 241 15.08 -24.84 -0.35
CA GLY A 241 15.88 -25.97 -0.81
C GLY A 241 15.54 -26.47 -2.21
N ARG A 242 14.67 -25.76 -2.95
CA ARG A 242 14.25 -26.09 -4.33
C ARG A 242 15.28 -25.55 -5.34
N ASN A 243 16.53 -25.91 -5.14
CA ASN A 243 17.68 -25.37 -5.89
C ASN A 243 17.65 -25.74 -7.38
N GLU A 244 17.12 -26.90 -7.76
CA GLU A 244 16.99 -27.29 -9.16
C GLU A 244 16.02 -26.37 -9.92
N GLU A 245 14.88 -26.06 -9.31
CA GLU A 245 13.91 -25.12 -9.89
C GLU A 245 14.49 -23.70 -9.93
N ALA A 246 15.21 -23.27 -8.89
CA ALA A 246 15.89 -21.97 -8.87
C ALA A 246 16.91 -21.86 -10.01
N LEU A 247 17.66 -22.93 -10.29
CA LEU A 247 18.64 -22.98 -11.37
C LEU A 247 17.96 -22.82 -12.74
N GLU A 248 16.81 -23.45 -12.97
CA GLU A 248 16.03 -23.28 -14.20
C GLU A 248 15.51 -21.84 -14.39
N VAL A 249 15.17 -21.16 -13.30
CA VAL A 249 14.82 -19.73 -13.32
C VAL A 249 16.03 -18.89 -13.76
N PHE A 250 17.20 -19.09 -13.16
CA PHE A 250 18.42 -18.37 -13.55
C PHE A 250 18.82 -18.62 -15.01
N LYS A 251 18.75 -19.87 -15.49
CA LYS A 251 18.97 -20.21 -16.90
C LYS A 251 18.02 -19.44 -17.82
N THR A 252 16.73 -19.38 -17.45
CA THR A 252 15.71 -18.65 -18.22
C THR A 252 16.00 -17.15 -18.24
N MET A 253 16.33 -16.56 -17.09
CA MET A 253 16.71 -15.14 -17.01
C MET A 253 17.95 -14.84 -17.87
N TYR A 254 18.99 -15.66 -17.77
CA TYR A 254 20.23 -15.51 -18.53
C TYR A 254 19.98 -15.59 -20.05
N ALA A 255 19.21 -16.60 -20.48
CA ALA A 255 18.84 -16.79 -21.88
C ALA A 255 18.07 -15.58 -22.44
N VAL A 256 17.09 -15.07 -21.71
CA VAL A 256 16.28 -13.91 -22.15
C VAL A 256 17.08 -12.62 -22.17
N ASN A 257 17.95 -12.40 -21.19
CA ASN A 257 18.76 -11.17 -21.11
C ASN A 257 19.83 -11.11 -22.19
N ASN A 258 20.50 -12.24 -22.47
CA ASN A 258 21.66 -12.29 -23.38
C ASN A 258 21.30 -12.79 -24.79
N GLY A 259 20.08 -13.31 -25.01
CA GLY A 259 19.66 -13.85 -26.30
C GLY A 259 20.37 -15.16 -26.67
N VAL A 260 20.72 -15.97 -25.67
CA VAL A 260 21.46 -17.23 -25.82
C VAL A 260 20.65 -18.43 -25.30
N SER A 261 21.09 -19.66 -25.59
CA SER A 261 20.45 -20.87 -25.05
C SER A 261 20.56 -20.94 -23.52
N LYS A 262 19.59 -21.58 -22.86
CA LYS A 262 19.61 -21.84 -21.41
C LYS A 262 20.84 -22.65 -20.96
N ASP A 263 21.34 -23.53 -21.82
CA ASP A 263 22.43 -24.44 -21.48
C ASP A 263 23.79 -23.75 -21.36
N THR A 264 23.93 -22.56 -21.94
CA THR A 264 25.16 -21.76 -21.89
C THR A 264 25.31 -20.98 -20.58
N TYR A 265 24.32 -21.06 -19.67
CA TYR A 265 24.45 -20.51 -18.33
C TYR A 265 25.60 -21.22 -17.58
N PRO A 266 26.61 -20.48 -17.07
CA PRO A 266 27.86 -21.07 -16.60
C PRO A 266 27.74 -21.76 -15.24
N ILE A 267 26.79 -21.35 -14.40
CA ILE A 267 26.60 -21.95 -13.07
C ILE A 267 25.79 -23.24 -13.22
N LYS A 268 26.32 -24.33 -12.65
CA LYS A 268 25.70 -25.67 -12.70
C LYS A 268 25.17 -26.15 -11.35
N LEU A 269 25.66 -25.60 -10.24
CA LEU A 269 25.27 -25.96 -8.88
C LEU A 269 25.05 -24.70 -8.04
N LEU A 270 23.95 -24.66 -7.29
CA LEU A 270 23.62 -23.59 -6.34
C LEU A 270 23.93 -24.02 -4.91
N GLU A 271 24.31 -23.07 -4.07
CA GLU A 271 24.51 -23.29 -2.64
C GLU A 271 23.20 -23.76 -1.96
N ASN A 272 23.32 -24.70 -1.01
CA ASN A 272 22.18 -25.19 -0.26
C ASN A 272 22.06 -24.45 1.08
N GLU A 273 21.18 -23.46 1.15
CA GLU A 273 20.97 -22.60 2.34
C GLU A 273 20.41 -23.35 3.56
N LEU A 274 19.96 -24.59 3.39
CA LEU A 274 19.43 -25.45 4.45
C LEU A 274 20.53 -26.26 5.16
N ILE A 275 21.74 -26.29 4.63
CA ILE A 275 22.89 -26.99 5.22
C ILE A 275 23.80 -25.92 5.85
N ASP A 276 24.02 -26.00 7.16
CA ASP A 276 24.90 -25.07 7.87
C ASP A 276 26.39 -25.37 7.59
N GLN A 277 27.30 -24.46 7.97
CA GLN A 277 28.75 -24.54 7.75
C GLN A 277 29.39 -25.84 8.29
N ASN A 278 28.72 -26.53 9.22
CA ASN A 278 29.13 -27.81 9.80
C ASN A 278 28.54 -29.03 9.09
N GLY A 279 27.86 -28.88 7.95
CA GLY A 279 27.22 -29.98 7.22
C GLY A 279 25.94 -30.52 7.88
N LYS A 280 25.50 -29.91 8.99
CA LYS A 280 24.22 -30.23 9.62
C LYS A 280 23.10 -29.52 8.88
N GLN A 281 22.06 -30.28 8.54
CA GLN A 281 20.80 -29.71 8.10
C GLN A 281 20.29 -28.80 9.23
N LYS A 282 19.88 -27.56 8.92
CA LYS A 282 19.15 -26.73 9.90
C LYS A 282 18.01 -27.59 10.45
N GLU A 283 17.80 -27.57 11.78
CA GLU A 283 16.84 -28.37 12.60
C GLU A 283 15.36 -28.29 12.19
N ILE A 284 15.05 -27.92 10.95
CA ILE A 284 13.73 -28.10 10.33
C ILE A 284 13.56 -29.55 9.81
N VAL A 285 14.64 -30.33 9.71
CA VAL A 285 14.62 -31.68 9.14
C VAL A 285 15.08 -32.71 10.15
N GLU A 286 14.16 -33.21 10.96
CA GLU A 286 14.19 -34.60 11.40
C GLU A 286 12.79 -35.02 11.82
N GLN A 287 11.96 -35.39 10.84
CA GLN A 287 11.00 -36.49 11.00
C GLN A 287 10.57 -37.02 9.63
N MET A 288 11.23 -38.12 9.26
CA MET A 288 10.86 -39.20 8.33
C MET A 288 10.59 -38.88 6.85
N GLY A 289 11.50 -39.39 6.03
CA GLY A 289 11.31 -40.08 4.75
C GLY A 289 10.01 -39.85 3.98
N GLY A 290 10.17 -39.18 2.83
CA GLY A 290 9.24 -39.26 1.70
C GLY A 290 7.89 -38.58 1.92
N THR A 291 7.48 -37.77 0.94
CA THR A 291 6.15 -37.16 0.80
C THR A 291 5.92 -35.88 1.63
N VAL A 292 5.87 -34.76 0.90
CA VAL A 292 5.13 -33.51 1.17
C VAL A 292 5.34 -32.89 2.57
N LEU A 293 6.01 -31.72 2.61
CA LEU A 293 6.02 -30.81 3.77
C LEU A 293 4.61 -30.72 4.38
N LYS A 294 4.41 -31.28 5.57
CA LYS A 294 3.22 -30.93 6.37
C LYS A 294 3.38 -29.46 6.77
N PRO A 295 2.38 -28.60 6.48
CA PRO A 295 2.43 -27.22 6.95
C PRO A 295 2.57 -27.23 8.47
N LYS A 296 3.51 -26.43 9.01
CA LYS A 296 3.57 -26.20 10.47
C LYS A 296 2.16 -25.87 10.96
N SER A 297 1.73 -26.50 12.05
CA SER A 297 0.42 -26.21 12.66
C SER A 297 0.30 -24.71 12.90
N LEU A 298 -0.83 -24.12 12.50
CA LEU A 298 -1.12 -22.68 12.60
C LEU A 298 -0.80 -22.13 14.00
N LYS A 299 -1.05 -22.92 15.05
CA LYS A 299 -0.74 -22.54 16.44
C LYS A 299 0.75 -22.35 16.71
N ILE A 300 1.61 -23.22 16.16
CA ILE A 300 3.05 -23.18 16.38
C ILE A 300 3.65 -21.95 15.69
N VAL A 301 3.23 -21.65 14.46
CA VAL A 301 3.74 -20.48 13.72
C VAL A 301 3.28 -19.17 14.35
N ILE A 302 2.01 -19.09 14.79
CA ILE A 302 1.53 -17.91 15.53
C ILE A 302 2.34 -17.74 16.82
N SER A 303 2.59 -18.83 17.56
CA SER A 303 3.42 -18.81 18.76
C SER A 303 4.84 -18.33 18.47
N ASP A 304 5.49 -18.86 17.43
CA ASP A 304 6.82 -18.46 16.97
C ASP A 304 6.85 -16.97 16.57
N GLY A 305 5.82 -16.48 15.88
CA GLY A 305 5.68 -15.07 15.49
C GLY A 305 5.55 -14.15 16.70
N PHE A 306 4.74 -14.51 17.69
CA PHE A 306 4.66 -13.75 18.95
C PHE A 306 5.97 -13.76 19.74
N LEU A 307 6.68 -14.89 19.74
CA LEU A 307 8.01 -15.01 20.34
C LEU A 307 9.03 -14.10 19.64
N GLN A 308 9.01 -14.03 18.31
CA GLN A 308 9.84 -13.10 17.53
C GLN A 308 9.47 -11.63 17.78
N MET A 309 8.19 -11.33 18.05
CA MET A 309 7.72 -9.99 18.37
C MET A 309 8.05 -9.58 19.82
N LYS A 310 8.24 -10.53 20.74
CA LYS A 310 8.47 -10.26 22.16
C LYS A 310 9.56 -9.21 22.44
N PRO A 311 10.73 -9.21 21.76
CA PRO A 311 11.76 -8.19 22.00
C PRO A 311 11.33 -6.76 21.70
N LEU A 312 10.38 -6.54 20.77
CA LEU A 312 9.84 -5.21 20.46
C LEU A 312 9.01 -4.63 21.61
N PHE A 313 8.40 -5.50 22.42
CA PHE A 313 7.56 -5.13 23.55
C PHE A 313 8.29 -5.16 24.90
N MET A 314 9.62 -5.34 24.90
CA MET A 314 10.43 -5.35 26.12
C MET A 314 11.57 -4.32 26.09
N GLY A 315 11.97 -3.85 27.27
CA GLY A 315 13.14 -3.01 27.48
C GLY A 315 13.08 -1.65 26.77
N SER A 316 14.23 -1.19 26.25
CA SER A 316 14.40 0.14 25.65
C SER A 316 13.75 0.34 24.29
N TYR A 317 13.28 -0.74 23.64
CA TYR A 317 12.65 -0.67 22.31
C TYR A 317 11.16 -0.32 22.37
N PHE A 318 10.47 -0.70 23.44
CA PHE A 318 9.04 -0.46 23.59
C PHE A 318 8.67 1.03 23.51
N ALA A 319 9.40 1.90 24.21
CA ALA A 319 9.14 3.34 24.17
C ALA A 319 9.33 3.93 22.77
N ARG A 320 10.34 3.47 22.02
CA ARG A 320 10.58 3.89 20.63
C ARG A 320 9.47 3.42 19.70
N LEU A 321 9.03 2.18 19.88
CA LEU A 321 7.94 1.58 19.11
C LEU A 321 6.64 2.32 19.34
N PHE A 322 6.30 2.56 20.61
CA PHE A 322 5.11 3.29 21.02
C PHE A 322 5.04 4.68 20.39
N LEU A 323 6.12 5.45 20.44
CA LEU A 323 6.19 6.78 19.80
C LEU A 323 5.95 6.71 18.29
N VAL A 324 6.68 5.83 17.59
CA VAL A 324 6.60 5.70 16.13
C VAL A 324 5.22 5.24 15.68
N VAL A 325 4.63 4.28 16.40
CA VAL A 325 3.30 3.75 16.13
C VAL A 325 2.23 4.83 16.31
N LEU A 326 2.29 5.63 17.37
CA LEU A 326 1.34 6.72 17.59
C LEU A 326 1.47 7.82 16.53
N VAL A 327 2.71 8.21 16.17
CA VAL A 327 2.95 9.19 15.11
C VAL A 327 2.46 8.65 13.76
N GLN A 328 2.67 7.36 13.46
CA GLN A 328 2.14 6.74 12.24
C GLN A 328 0.61 6.70 12.23
N CYS A 329 -0.02 6.41 13.38
CA CYS A 329 -1.47 6.43 13.55
C CYS A 329 -2.05 7.82 13.24
N GLY A 330 -1.57 8.86 13.91
CA GLY A 330 -2.03 10.24 13.70
C GLY A 330 -1.73 10.75 12.29
N GLY A 331 -0.54 10.44 11.76
CA GLY A 331 -0.14 10.79 10.41
C GLY A 331 -1.04 10.16 9.34
N MET A 332 -1.29 8.84 9.43
CA MET A 332 -2.16 8.14 8.49
C MET A 332 -3.64 8.52 8.65
N LEU A 333 -4.10 8.81 9.87
CA LEU A 333 -5.45 9.32 10.13
C LEU A 333 -5.66 10.62 9.35
N CYS A 334 -4.86 11.65 9.62
CA CYS A 334 -5.02 12.94 8.97
C CYS A 334 -4.78 12.88 7.45
N ALA A 335 -3.78 12.11 7.00
CA ALA A 335 -3.48 11.95 5.58
C ALA A 335 -4.66 11.34 4.82
N ASN A 336 -5.26 10.26 5.33
CA ASN A 336 -6.31 9.55 4.63
C ASN A 336 -7.68 10.21 4.79
N THR A 337 -7.96 10.90 5.90
CA THR A 337 -9.22 11.63 6.08
C THR A 337 -9.39 12.71 5.02
N LEU A 338 -8.51 13.72 4.94
CA LEU A 338 -8.75 14.81 3.98
C LEU A 338 -8.61 14.33 2.53
N ARG A 339 -7.65 13.43 2.25
CA ARG A 339 -7.44 12.87 0.91
C ARG A 339 -8.68 12.15 0.36
N LEU A 340 -9.36 11.36 1.18
CA LEU A 340 -10.54 10.58 0.73
C LEU A 340 -11.85 11.37 0.80
N TRP A 341 -11.89 12.47 1.52
CA TRP A 341 -13.04 13.37 1.52
C TRP A 341 -12.92 14.48 0.46
N GLN A 342 -11.71 14.71 -0.04
CA GLN A 342 -11.41 15.78 -0.99
C GLN A 342 -12.34 15.84 -2.22
N PRO A 343 -12.63 14.75 -2.97
CA PRO A 343 -13.51 14.86 -4.14
C PRO A 343 -14.92 15.32 -3.76
N GLN A 344 -15.44 14.84 -2.62
CA GLN A 344 -16.72 15.30 -2.08
C GLN A 344 -16.66 16.78 -1.69
N LEU A 345 -15.61 17.22 -1.01
CA LEU A 345 -15.45 18.62 -0.62
C LEU A 345 -15.40 19.53 -1.85
N PHE A 346 -14.66 19.15 -2.89
CA PHE A 346 -14.59 19.91 -4.14
C PHE A 346 -15.92 19.93 -4.90
N ALA A 347 -16.66 18.82 -4.93
CA ALA A 347 -18.01 18.78 -5.50
C ALA A 347 -18.97 19.71 -4.75
N THR A 348 -18.92 19.72 -3.41
CA THR A 348 -19.72 20.63 -2.58
C THR A 348 -19.38 22.09 -2.85
N LEU A 349 -18.10 22.45 -2.91
CA LEU A 349 -17.65 23.81 -3.22
C LEU A 349 -18.13 24.26 -4.61
N ASN A 350 -17.98 23.41 -5.63
CA ASN A 350 -18.39 23.73 -6.99
C ASN A 350 -19.91 23.89 -7.12
N ASN A 351 -20.68 23.01 -6.46
CA ASN A 351 -22.13 23.09 -6.43
C ASN A 351 -22.65 24.35 -5.74
N PHE A 352 -21.94 24.83 -4.72
CA PHE A 352 -22.28 26.07 -4.02
C PHE A 352 -22.02 27.29 -4.91
N GLN A 353 -20.85 27.34 -5.55
CA GLN A 353 -20.46 28.46 -6.42
C GLN A 353 -21.41 28.65 -7.61
N ASN A 354 -21.88 27.56 -8.23
CA ASN A 354 -22.83 27.64 -9.33
C ASN A 354 -24.25 28.07 -8.88
N GLY A 355 -24.58 27.93 -7.59
CA GLY A 355 -25.90 28.26 -7.04
C GLY A 355 -26.04 29.70 -6.53
N THR A 356 -24.95 30.36 -6.16
CA THR A 356 -24.95 31.73 -5.63
C THR A 356 -24.58 32.77 -6.70
N SER A 357 -25.58 33.47 -7.24
CA SER A 357 -25.43 34.59 -8.18
C SER A 357 -25.13 35.95 -7.52
N GLY A 358 -24.89 35.99 -6.20
CA GLY A 358 -24.67 37.20 -5.42
C GLY A 358 -23.28 37.19 -4.79
N GLY A 359 -22.47 38.23 -5.04
CA GLY A 359 -21.05 38.35 -4.66
C GLY A 359 -20.71 38.39 -3.17
N LEU A 360 -21.27 37.49 -2.35
CA LEU A 360 -20.85 37.21 -0.98
C LEU A 360 -19.72 36.18 -1.01
N ASN A 361 -18.58 36.53 -0.41
CA ASN A 361 -17.44 35.62 -0.28
C ASN A 361 -17.62 34.73 0.96
N PHE A 362 -18.20 33.54 0.77
CA PHE A 362 -18.28 32.53 1.83
C PHE A 362 -16.93 31.85 2.04
N THR A 363 -16.59 31.57 3.29
CA THR A 363 -15.42 30.78 3.66
C THR A 363 -15.67 29.28 3.45
N PHE A 364 -14.60 28.49 3.38
CA PHE A 364 -14.64 27.04 3.22
C PHE A 364 -15.59 26.37 4.23
N CYS A 365 -15.49 26.72 5.51
CA CYS A 365 -16.34 26.10 6.52
C CYS A 365 -17.79 26.57 6.48
N GLU A 366 -18.06 27.83 6.13
CA GLU A 366 -19.45 28.29 5.95
C GLU A 366 -20.15 27.54 4.80
N ILE A 367 -19.42 27.28 3.70
CA ILE A 367 -19.96 26.49 2.57
C ILE A 367 -20.28 25.07 3.02
N LEU A 368 -19.39 24.43 3.78
CA LEU A 368 -19.58 23.06 4.24
C LEU A 368 -20.68 22.95 5.30
N ASP A 369 -20.73 23.85 6.27
CA ASP A 369 -21.75 23.83 7.31
C ASP A 369 -23.14 24.01 6.72
N ASN A 370 -23.31 24.94 5.77
CA ASN A 370 -24.57 25.16 5.07
C ASN A 370 -24.96 23.93 4.21
N SER A 371 -23.98 23.27 3.59
CA SER A 371 -24.26 22.06 2.80
C SER A 371 -24.61 20.85 3.67
N THR A 372 -24.01 20.76 4.86
CA THR A 372 -24.18 19.66 5.81
C THR A 372 -25.50 19.79 6.57
N SER A 373 -25.88 21.01 6.97
CA SER A 373 -27.16 21.27 7.66
C SER A 373 -28.40 20.99 6.80
N ASN A 374 -28.25 21.00 5.47
CA ASN A 374 -29.32 20.74 4.51
C ASN A 374 -29.46 19.25 4.13
N LEU A 375 -28.61 18.36 4.66
CA LEU A 375 -28.79 16.92 4.47
C LEU A 375 -30.02 16.45 5.27
N PRO A 376 -30.86 15.56 4.72
CA PRO A 376 -32.00 15.03 5.45
C PRO A 376 -31.50 14.28 6.69
N LYS A 377 -31.72 14.88 7.86
CA LYS A 377 -31.58 14.19 9.14
C LYS A 377 -32.58 13.04 9.17
N PRO A 378 -32.25 11.88 9.77
CA PRO A 378 -33.22 10.79 9.92
C PRO A 378 -34.48 11.36 10.58
N ILE A 379 -35.58 11.26 9.83
CA ILE A 379 -36.86 11.93 10.10
C ILE A 379 -37.32 11.59 11.52
N SER A 380 -37.32 12.57 12.42
CA SER A 380 -38.30 12.61 13.50
C SER A 380 -39.67 12.81 12.84
N LEU A 381 -40.60 11.90 13.10
CA LEU A 381 -41.98 11.95 12.63
C LEU A 381 -42.67 13.25 13.07
N ASP A 382 -42.50 14.34 12.32
CA ASP A 382 -43.41 15.47 12.34
C ASP A 382 -44.53 15.18 11.34
N ALA A 383 -45.69 14.80 11.90
CA ALA A 383 -46.84 14.28 11.18
C ALA A 383 -47.57 15.27 10.24
N ASN A 384 -46.98 16.42 9.89
CA ASN A 384 -47.69 17.46 9.12
C ASN A 384 -46.89 18.15 7.99
N LEU A 385 -45.75 17.60 7.55
CA LEU A 385 -45.08 18.12 6.34
C LEU A 385 -44.45 17.00 5.49
N THR A 386 -45.25 16.40 4.62
CA THR A 386 -44.76 15.54 3.54
C THR A 386 -44.09 16.37 2.44
N LYS A 387 -42.95 17.02 2.74
CA LYS A 387 -41.97 17.31 1.70
C LYS A 387 -41.09 16.07 1.59
N SER A 388 -41.39 15.19 0.63
CA SER A 388 -40.39 14.19 0.26
C SER A 388 -39.16 14.97 -0.22
N VAL A 389 -38.05 14.83 0.49
CA VAL A 389 -36.78 15.42 0.07
C VAL A 389 -36.34 14.60 -1.13
N VAL A 390 -36.74 15.02 -2.33
CA VAL A 390 -36.29 14.40 -3.58
C VAL A 390 -34.80 14.71 -3.71
N CYS A 391 -33.96 13.69 -3.56
CA CYS A 391 -32.53 13.82 -3.80
C CYS A 391 -32.34 14.11 -5.29
N THR A 392 -31.86 15.31 -5.60
CA THR A 392 -31.61 15.72 -6.98
C THR A 392 -30.19 15.33 -7.36
N VAL A 393 -30.06 14.44 -8.35
CA VAL A 393 -28.75 14.07 -8.91
C VAL A 393 -28.15 15.32 -9.54
N LYS A 394 -27.14 15.90 -8.89
CA LYS A 394 -26.37 17.01 -9.47
C LYS A 394 -25.22 16.42 -10.29
N PRO A 395 -25.11 16.72 -11.60
CA PRO A 395 -23.99 16.26 -12.39
C PRO A 395 -22.69 16.80 -11.79
N VAL A 396 -21.73 15.92 -11.56
CA VAL A 396 -20.42 16.30 -10.99
C VAL A 396 -19.61 16.97 -12.09
N ASP A 397 -19.20 18.21 -11.85
CA ASP A 397 -18.42 18.98 -12.81
C ASP A 397 -17.04 18.35 -13.06
N ASN A 398 -16.60 18.36 -14.32
CA ASN A 398 -15.30 17.84 -14.76
C ASN A 398 -14.13 18.40 -13.94
N SER A 399 -14.24 19.64 -13.47
CA SER A 399 -13.22 20.34 -12.71
C SER A 399 -12.87 19.62 -11.39
N VAL A 400 -13.83 18.96 -10.74
CA VAL A 400 -13.62 18.22 -9.47
C VAL A 400 -12.53 17.15 -9.63
N TYR A 401 -12.60 16.36 -10.70
CA TYR A 401 -11.62 15.30 -10.95
C TYR A 401 -10.31 15.86 -11.52
N MET A 402 -10.35 16.94 -12.30
CA MET A 402 -9.14 17.65 -12.74
C MET A 402 -8.32 18.19 -11.57
N PHE A 403 -8.96 18.81 -10.57
CA PHE A 403 -8.25 19.26 -9.36
C PHE A 403 -7.75 18.10 -8.52
N THR A 404 -8.44 16.96 -8.56
CA THR A 404 -7.95 15.74 -7.91
C THR A 404 -6.69 15.20 -8.59
N ILE A 405 -6.59 15.27 -9.92
CA ILE A 405 -5.35 14.96 -10.66
C ILE A 405 -4.22 15.92 -10.26
N LEU A 406 -4.52 17.22 -10.15
CA LEU A 406 -3.57 18.23 -9.70
C LEU A 406 -3.01 17.89 -8.31
N VAL A 407 -3.88 17.61 -7.34
CA VAL A 407 -3.47 17.23 -5.96
C VAL A 407 -2.63 15.96 -5.96
N SER A 408 -3.03 14.93 -6.72
CA SER A 408 -2.27 13.69 -6.85
C SER A 408 -0.88 13.94 -7.45
N THR A 409 -0.76 14.86 -8.39
CA THR A 409 0.51 15.25 -9.02
C THR A 409 1.40 15.99 -8.03
N THR A 410 0.86 16.99 -7.32
CA THR A 410 1.57 17.72 -6.25
C THR A 410 2.05 16.77 -5.16
N THR A 411 1.26 15.76 -4.79
CA THR A 411 1.65 14.75 -3.80
C THR A 411 2.90 13.97 -4.22
N ASN A 412 2.98 13.55 -5.49
CA ASN A 412 4.16 12.86 -6.03
C ASN A 412 5.40 13.79 -6.05
N VAL A 413 5.21 15.07 -6.38
CA VAL A 413 6.29 16.08 -6.35
C VAL A 413 6.80 16.29 -4.91
N CYS A 414 5.91 16.40 -3.93
CA CYS A 414 6.28 16.52 -2.51
C CYS A 414 7.11 15.33 -2.03
N LEU A 415 6.74 14.10 -2.41
CA LEU A 415 7.49 12.89 -2.08
C LEU A 415 8.90 12.91 -2.68
N PHE A 416 9.03 13.32 -3.94
CA PHE A 416 10.34 13.44 -4.60
C PHE A 416 11.21 14.50 -3.94
N LEU A 417 10.64 15.67 -3.67
CA LEU A 417 11.34 16.76 -2.98
C LEU A 417 11.81 16.31 -1.58
N ALA A 418 10.97 15.58 -0.85
CA ALA A 418 11.34 15.03 0.44
C ALA A 418 12.50 14.02 0.34
N ALA A 419 12.48 13.13 -0.66
CA ALA A 419 13.58 12.19 -0.88
C ALA A 419 14.91 12.91 -1.16
N ALA A 420 14.89 14.02 -1.91
CA ALA A 420 16.07 14.84 -2.15
C ALA A 420 16.55 15.57 -0.89
N LEU A 421 15.62 16.07 -0.06
CA LEU A 421 15.93 16.85 1.15
C LEU A 421 16.29 15.98 2.36
N VAL A 422 15.94 14.69 2.38
CA VAL A 422 16.20 13.77 3.51
C VAL A 422 17.69 13.74 3.88
N ASN A 423 18.59 13.75 2.90
CA ASN A 423 20.04 13.70 3.15
C ASN A 423 20.60 15.02 3.71
N LEU A 424 19.92 16.15 3.46
CA LEU A 424 20.36 17.47 3.89
C LEU A 424 19.79 17.84 5.27
N VAL A 425 18.50 17.58 5.48
CA VAL A 425 17.75 18.02 6.67
C VAL A 425 17.69 16.93 7.76
N GLY A 426 17.78 15.67 7.34
CA GLY A 426 17.59 14.49 8.19
C GLY A 426 16.11 14.13 8.39
N ASN A 427 15.83 12.81 8.48
CA ASN A 427 14.46 12.27 8.55
C ASN A 427 13.59 12.90 9.66
N LYS A 428 14.13 13.04 10.88
CA LYS A 428 13.39 13.57 12.04
C LYS A 428 13.00 15.05 11.87
N ASN A 429 13.94 15.88 11.42
CA ASN A 429 13.68 17.32 11.28
C ASN A 429 12.73 17.58 10.13
N LEU A 430 12.89 16.87 9.00
CA LEU A 430 11.99 16.98 7.87
C LEU A 430 10.56 16.55 8.24
N LEU A 431 10.43 15.47 9.03
CA LEU A 431 9.13 15.02 9.57
C LEU A 431 8.44 16.11 10.42
N LEU A 432 9.19 16.79 11.29
CA LEU A 432 8.65 17.91 12.09
C LEU A 432 8.19 19.08 11.22
N ILE A 433 9.00 19.46 10.22
CA ILE A 433 8.66 20.54 9.27
C ILE A 433 7.36 20.19 8.54
N CYS A 434 7.21 18.96 8.05
CA CYS A 434 5.99 18.52 7.39
C CYS A 434 4.76 18.61 8.31
N PHE A 435 4.85 18.14 9.56
CA PHE A 435 3.73 18.25 10.51
C PHE A 435 3.31 19.70 10.79
N VAL A 436 4.29 20.59 11.00
CA VAL A 436 4.01 22.00 11.28
C VAL A 436 3.36 22.67 10.06
N LEU A 437 3.91 22.47 8.87
CA LEU A 437 3.36 23.04 7.63
C LEU A 437 1.96 22.49 7.32
N SER A 438 1.72 21.19 7.51
CA SER A 438 0.38 20.59 7.37
C SER A 438 -0.62 21.15 8.39
N THR A 439 -0.19 21.38 9.63
CA THR A 439 -1.04 22.00 10.67
C THR A 439 -1.44 23.42 10.27
N CYS A 440 -0.48 24.22 9.80
CA CYS A 440 -0.77 25.56 9.30
C CYS A 440 -1.73 25.51 8.11
N ALA A 441 -1.50 24.63 7.13
CA ALA A 441 -2.33 24.51 5.94
C ALA A 441 -3.80 24.17 6.28
N VAL A 442 -4.02 23.22 7.20
CA VAL A 442 -5.39 22.80 7.56
C VAL A 442 -6.11 23.85 8.42
N LEU A 443 -5.41 24.57 9.30
CA LEU A 443 -6.01 25.65 10.07
C LEU A 443 -6.41 26.83 9.18
N VAL A 444 -5.51 27.26 8.28
CA VAL A 444 -5.77 28.37 7.35
C VAL A 444 -6.94 28.05 6.42
N LEU A 445 -7.16 26.77 6.09
CA LEU A 445 -8.27 26.32 5.25
C LEU A 445 -9.64 26.79 5.79
N ASN A 446 -9.81 26.91 7.10
CA ASN A 446 -11.05 27.37 7.73
C ASN A 446 -11.51 28.75 7.21
N TRP A 447 -10.56 29.67 7.00
CA TRP A 447 -10.83 31.05 6.57
C TRP A 447 -10.64 31.27 5.07
N ALA A 448 -10.33 30.22 4.32
CA ALA A 448 -10.12 30.33 2.88
C ALA A 448 -11.46 30.57 2.18
N SER A 449 -11.58 31.71 1.49
CA SER A 449 -12.79 32.10 0.72
C SER A 449 -12.61 31.97 -0.79
N HIS A 450 -11.36 32.02 -1.27
CA HIS A 450 -11.06 31.86 -2.69
C HIS A 450 -10.87 30.39 -3.06
N TYR A 451 -11.59 29.95 -4.09
CA TYR A 451 -11.57 28.56 -4.56
C TYR A 451 -10.16 28.06 -4.92
N THR A 452 -9.37 28.85 -5.64
CA THR A 452 -7.97 28.53 -5.96
C THR A 452 -7.11 28.37 -4.72
N PHE A 453 -7.34 29.21 -3.70
CA PHE A 453 -6.59 29.15 -2.44
C PHE A 453 -6.91 27.87 -1.66
N ILE A 454 -8.19 27.47 -1.62
CA ILE A 454 -8.63 26.19 -1.03
C ILE A 454 -7.93 25.00 -1.70
N ILE A 455 -7.86 24.99 -3.03
CA ILE A 455 -7.17 23.91 -3.77
C ILE A 455 -5.69 23.87 -3.43
N VAL A 456 -5.01 25.01 -3.39
CA VAL A 456 -3.57 25.09 -3.04
C VAL A 456 -3.31 24.56 -1.63
N LEU A 457 -4.10 25.00 -0.64
CA LEU A 457 -3.96 24.54 0.75
C LEU A 457 -4.24 23.04 0.89
N THR A 458 -5.29 22.53 0.23
CA THR A 458 -5.62 21.10 0.24
C THR A 458 -4.52 20.27 -0.43
N SER A 459 -3.99 20.74 -1.57
CA SER A 459 -2.88 20.08 -2.28
C SER A 459 -1.62 19.99 -1.41
N LEU A 460 -1.26 21.11 -0.77
CA LEU A 460 -0.11 21.18 0.12
C LEU A 460 -0.29 20.25 1.32
N PHE A 461 -1.47 20.26 1.96
CA PHE A 461 -1.79 19.38 3.07
C PHE A 461 -1.64 17.91 2.69
N VAL A 462 -2.32 17.46 1.63
CA VAL A 462 -2.30 16.05 1.21
C VAL A 462 -0.89 15.61 0.83
N GLY A 463 -0.14 16.45 0.12
CA GLY A 463 1.25 16.16 -0.26
C GLY A 463 2.21 16.02 0.92
N LEU A 464 2.15 16.95 1.87
CA LEU A 464 2.98 16.93 3.09
C LEU A 464 2.61 15.77 4.01
N MET A 465 1.31 15.46 4.13
CA MET A 465 0.84 14.35 4.96
C MET A 465 1.18 12.98 4.37
N CYS A 466 1.11 12.82 3.04
CA CYS A 466 1.61 11.61 2.37
C CYS A 466 3.13 11.45 2.54
N THR A 467 3.87 12.56 2.53
CA THR A 467 5.31 12.56 2.79
C THR A 467 5.62 12.11 4.22
N THR A 468 4.86 12.61 5.19
CA THR A 468 4.99 12.29 6.62
C THR A 468 4.89 10.79 6.87
N THR A 469 3.90 10.10 6.30
CA THR A 469 3.72 8.65 6.51
C THR A 469 4.89 7.83 5.97
N ASN A 470 5.54 8.27 4.89
CA ASN A 470 6.74 7.64 4.35
C ASN A 470 7.98 7.93 5.21
N LEU A 471 8.13 9.17 5.69
CA LEU A 471 9.23 9.55 6.58
C LEU A 471 9.19 8.79 7.90
N VAL A 472 8.01 8.53 8.46
CA VAL A 472 7.89 7.71 9.68
C VAL A 472 8.40 6.29 9.45
N ILE A 473 8.13 5.67 8.29
CA ILE A 473 8.70 4.37 7.93
C ILE A 473 10.23 4.45 7.86
N SER A 474 10.78 5.47 7.22
CA SER A 474 12.23 5.73 7.16
C SER A 474 12.84 5.89 8.57
N VAL A 475 12.20 6.67 9.45
CA VAL A 475 12.59 6.81 10.86
C VAL A 475 12.56 5.46 11.58
N THR A 476 11.50 4.66 11.38
CA THR A 476 11.37 3.32 11.97
C THR A 476 12.55 2.43 11.57
N VAL A 477 12.89 2.42 10.28
CA VAL A 477 14.01 1.63 9.74
C VAL A 477 15.35 1.97 10.40
N ASN A 478 15.55 3.24 10.78
CA ASN A 478 16.76 3.74 11.44
C ASN A 478 16.77 3.53 12.97
N LEU A 479 15.61 3.33 13.59
CA LEU A 479 15.49 3.15 15.05
C LEU A 479 15.67 1.71 15.52
N PHE A 480 15.36 0.75 14.65
CA PHE A 480 15.36 -0.67 14.97
C PHE A 480 16.47 -1.44 14.24
N PRO A 481 17.09 -2.44 14.91
CA PRO A 481 18.09 -3.31 14.29
C PRO A 481 17.46 -4.13 13.15
N THR A 482 18.29 -4.59 12.22
CA THR A 482 17.87 -5.33 11.02
C THR A 482 16.97 -6.53 11.32
N SER A 483 17.21 -7.24 12.43
CA SER A 483 16.40 -8.39 12.86
C SER A 483 14.97 -8.05 13.28
N LEU A 484 14.72 -6.82 13.75
CA LEU A 484 13.40 -6.37 14.24
C LEU A 484 12.74 -5.32 13.33
N ARG A 485 13.50 -4.79 12.36
CA ARG A 485 13.10 -3.67 11.49
C ARG A 485 11.81 -3.93 10.73
N THR A 486 11.74 -5.06 10.01
CA THR A 486 10.57 -5.39 9.19
C THR A 486 9.31 -5.50 10.06
N MET A 487 9.44 -6.11 11.24
CA MET A 487 8.33 -6.28 12.18
C MET A 487 7.86 -4.95 12.77
N ALA A 488 8.80 -4.05 13.12
CA ALA A 488 8.47 -2.71 13.59
C ALA A 488 7.73 -1.89 12.53
N VAL A 489 8.19 -1.93 11.27
CA VAL A 489 7.53 -1.27 10.13
C VAL A 489 6.14 -1.84 9.89
N SER A 490 5.99 -3.16 9.89
CA SER A 490 4.69 -3.82 9.71
C SER A 490 3.70 -3.43 10.82
N LEU A 491 4.13 -3.39 12.08
CA LEU A 491 3.29 -2.97 13.20
C LEU A 491 2.90 -1.49 13.10
N ALA A 492 3.84 -0.61 12.77
CA ALA A 492 3.57 0.81 12.54
C ALA A 492 2.54 1.00 11.43
N MET A 493 2.69 0.30 10.29
CA MET A 493 1.74 0.36 9.19
C MET A 493 0.37 -0.20 9.55
N MET A 494 0.30 -1.31 10.30
CA MET A 494 -0.96 -1.87 10.75
C MET A 494 -1.74 -0.88 11.62
N ILE A 495 -1.08 -0.28 12.61
CA ILE A 495 -1.72 0.69 13.51
C ILE A 495 -2.01 2.02 12.77
N GLY A 496 -1.16 2.40 11.82
CA GLY A 496 -1.44 3.47 10.87
C GLY A 496 -2.74 3.27 10.08
N ARG A 497 -2.98 2.04 9.58
CA ARG A 497 -4.23 1.69 8.87
C ARG A 497 -5.45 1.72 9.79
N ILE A 498 -5.29 1.38 11.08
CA ILE A 498 -6.35 1.59 12.10
C ILE A 498 -6.65 3.09 12.23
N GLY A 499 -5.63 3.95 12.24
CA GLY A 499 -5.78 5.41 12.21
C GLY A 499 -6.56 5.90 10.98
N ALA A 500 -6.23 5.39 9.79
CA ALA A 500 -6.95 5.72 8.55
C ALA A 500 -8.42 5.29 8.58
N LEU A 501 -8.72 4.09 9.11
CA LEU A 501 -10.08 3.61 9.33
C LEU A 501 -10.84 4.52 10.30
N ALA A 502 -10.26 4.77 11.48
CA ALA A 502 -10.86 5.59 12.52
C ALA A 502 -11.17 6.99 11.99
N GLY A 503 -10.19 7.63 11.34
CA GLY A 503 -10.33 8.97 10.78
C GLY A 503 -11.49 9.11 9.80
N ASN A 504 -11.71 8.13 8.92
CA ASN A 504 -12.79 8.18 7.94
C ASN A 504 -14.17 7.94 8.54
N ILE A 505 -14.26 7.21 9.64
CA ILE A 505 -15.52 6.99 10.38
C ILE A 505 -15.83 8.19 11.29
N THR A 506 -14.83 8.77 11.95
CA THR A 506 -15.03 9.88 12.89
C THR A 506 -15.20 11.22 12.20
N PHE A 507 -14.55 11.45 11.05
CA PHE A 507 -14.63 12.72 10.33
C PHE A 507 -16.06 13.18 10.01
N PRO A 508 -16.97 12.34 9.44
CA PRO A 508 -18.35 12.78 9.19
C PRO A 508 -19.11 13.13 10.48
N VAL A 509 -18.84 12.45 11.59
CA VAL A 509 -19.47 12.75 12.89
C VAL A 509 -19.00 14.11 13.41
N LEU A 510 -17.72 14.43 13.25
CA LEU A 510 -17.17 15.74 13.59
C LEU A 510 -17.70 16.82 12.65
N LEU A 511 -17.85 16.51 11.37
CA LEU A 511 -18.37 17.44 10.36
C LEU A 511 -19.85 17.78 10.62
N ASP A 512 -20.66 16.81 11.07
CA ASP A 512 -22.06 17.04 11.47
C ASP A 512 -22.17 17.98 12.70
N SER A 513 -21.14 18.01 13.55
CA SER A 513 -21.03 18.96 14.68
C SER A 513 -20.52 20.35 14.26
N GLY A 514 -20.02 20.50 13.03
CA GLY A 514 -19.47 21.73 12.47
C GLY A 514 -18.10 21.54 11.82
N CYS A 515 -17.90 22.17 10.67
CA CYS A 515 -16.67 22.10 9.88
C CYS A 515 -15.44 22.55 10.69
N PHE A 516 -15.57 23.62 11.48
CA PHE A 516 -14.47 24.06 12.33
C PHE A 516 -14.07 22.99 13.35
N VAL A 517 -15.02 22.24 13.91
CA VAL A 517 -14.75 21.15 14.87
C VAL A 517 -13.95 20.04 14.19
N ALA A 518 -14.33 19.65 12.97
CA ALA A 518 -13.60 18.66 12.19
C ALA A 518 -12.18 19.10 11.85
N ILE A 519 -12.00 20.34 11.38
CA ILE A 519 -10.67 20.91 11.06
C ILE A 519 -9.80 21.03 12.31
N ALA A 520 -10.35 21.53 13.42
CA ALA A 520 -9.62 21.69 14.68
C ALA A 520 -9.18 20.32 15.24
N ALA A 521 -10.02 19.30 15.15
CA ALA A 521 -9.66 17.94 15.57
C ALA A 521 -8.46 17.39 14.78
N LEU A 522 -8.45 17.59 13.45
CA LEU A 522 -7.29 17.20 12.61
C LEU A 522 -6.04 17.98 13.01
N ALA A 523 -6.14 19.29 13.23
CA ALA A 523 -5.00 20.12 13.65
C ALA A 523 -4.43 19.67 15.00
N VAL A 524 -5.29 19.35 15.99
CA VAL A 524 -4.85 18.84 17.30
C VAL A 524 -4.08 17.53 17.16
N ILE A 525 -4.57 16.58 16.35
CA ILE A 525 -3.89 15.31 16.10
C ILE A 525 -2.50 15.53 15.46
N LEU A 526 -2.38 16.51 14.55
CA LEU A 526 -1.10 16.86 13.93
C LEU A 526 -0.12 17.50 14.91
N ILE A 527 -0.60 18.42 15.76
CA ILE A 527 0.22 19.05 16.81
C ILE A 527 0.72 17.98 17.78
N VAL A 528 -0.15 17.08 18.23
CA VAL A 528 0.24 15.95 19.10
C VAL A 528 1.28 15.07 18.39
N SER A 529 1.10 14.76 17.11
CA SER A 529 2.06 13.96 16.33
C SER A 529 3.42 14.67 16.17
N ALA A 530 3.43 16.00 16.00
CA ALA A 530 4.64 16.81 15.97
C ALA A 530 5.36 16.78 17.34
N VAL A 531 4.63 16.95 18.43
CA VAL A 531 5.17 16.89 19.80
C VAL A 531 5.76 15.51 20.08
N LEU A 532 5.05 14.43 19.76
CA LEU A 532 5.56 13.05 19.90
C LEU A 532 6.84 12.83 19.09
N THR A 533 6.94 13.43 17.90
CA THR A 533 8.14 13.35 17.06
C THR A 533 9.36 13.99 17.73
N LEU A 534 9.19 15.02 18.58
CA LEU A 534 10.30 15.63 19.32
C LEU A 534 10.98 14.62 20.27
N PHE A 535 10.21 13.68 20.83
CA PHE A 535 10.71 12.64 21.74
C PHE A 535 11.37 11.45 21.03
N ILE A 536 11.27 11.36 19.70
CA ILE A 536 11.96 10.31 18.94
C ILE A 536 13.48 10.57 19.03
N PRO A 537 14.30 9.60 19.48
CA PRO A 537 15.74 9.81 19.59
C PRO A 537 16.38 10.05 18.22
N LYS A 538 17.30 11.00 18.13
CA LYS A 538 18.14 11.15 16.93
C LYS A 538 19.04 9.92 16.83
N HIS A 539 19.18 9.36 15.63
CA HIS A 539 20.15 8.29 15.39
C HIS A 539 21.54 8.84 15.76
N LYS A 540 22.18 8.28 16.79
CA LYS A 540 23.57 8.62 17.11
C LYS A 540 24.43 8.02 16.00
N GLU A 541 25.03 8.87 15.19
CA GLU A 541 26.21 8.49 14.42
C GLU A 541 27.28 8.03 15.42
N ASN A 542 27.69 6.77 15.32
CA ASN A 542 28.85 6.17 15.99
C ASN A 542 28.73 5.95 17.51
N VAL A 543 28.35 4.72 17.89
CA VAL A 543 29.10 4.03 18.96
C VAL A 543 30.24 3.33 18.21
N LYS A 544 31.44 3.91 18.30
CA LYS A 544 32.69 3.26 17.88
C LYS A 544 32.97 2.03 18.72
#